data_AF-A0A6U2ENY3-F1
#
_entry.id   AF-A0A6U2ENY3-F1
#
_cell.length_a   1.000
_cell.length_b   1.000
_cell.length_c   1.000
_cell.angle_alpha   90.00
_cell.angle_beta   90.00
_cell.angle_gamma   90.00
#
_symmetry.space_group_name_H-M   'P 1'
#
loop_
_entity.id
_entity.type
_entity.pdbx_description
1 polymer ?
#
loop_
_entity_poly.entity_id
_entity_poly.type
_entity_poly.pdbx_seq_one_letter_code
_entity_poly.pdbx_strand_id
1 'polypeptide(L)'
;AAAPFLQIASAIPMQYTIPQRAMECLYEKLEQGEKATMSVFITSGAELKGTAIFEGPVAPPTADTGKDLQDAIARYRAGSGSVVDESTVDFEQPDDWDDDDDWDDDDYADDEMDDEDVKDMTLEQKARRQRQIEEYKRRREAARKRRTARRKRARPTEGEPRQKTYMAKQPGWYRACVKGSWYQITAEIELRKASSLGDVDKETGHVISYGYRAMLNEEKEMDKFVAEEGGVKDEDLQVTREQLKKLNRLLNEIKEKQQDERHRLSIHAATNEHSHSRMVLSSLLETVLFMLVTGFQVYTIRKWFSGSPMLGR
;
A
#
# COMPACT_ATOMS: atom_id res chain seq x y z
N ALA A 1 -2.41 21.52 43.16
CA ALA A 1 -3.40 20.83 42.30
C ALA A 1 -2.70 20.49 40.99
N ALA A 2 -2.38 19.22 40.76
CA ALA A 2 -1.70 18.78 39.55
C ALA A 2 -2.75 18.60 38.44
N ALA A 3 -2.59 19.32 37.33
CA ALA A 3 -3.41 19.12 36.15
C ALA A 3 -3.07 17.73 35.56
N PRO A 4 -4.06 16.87 35.28
CA PRO A 4 -3.79 15.63 34.57
C PRO A 4 -3.29 15.99 33.17
N PHE A 5 -2.09 15.54 32.84
CA PHE A 5 -1.61 15.49 31.45
C PHE A 5 -2.59 14.62 30.67
N LEU A 6 -3.46 15.25 29.88
CA LEU A 6 -4.14 14.62 28.76
C LEU A 6 -3.02 14.19 27.79
N GLN A 7 -2.51 12.96 27.97
CA GLN A 7 -1.73 12.31 26.94
C GLN A 7 -2.65 12.19 25.73
N ILE A 8 -2.39 13.04 24.74
CA ILE A 8 -3.05 13.03 23.46
C ILE A 8 -2.69 11.68 22.81
N ALA A 9 -3.56 10.69 22.97
CA ALA A 9 -3.50 9.40 22.28
C ALA A 9 -3.83 9.51 20.78
N SER A 10 -3.56 10.67 20.15
CA SER A 10 -3.99 10.98 18.79
C SER A 10 -2.94 10.71 17.73
N ALA A 11 -1.85 10.00 18.04
CA ALA A 11 -0.76 9.76 17.10
C ALA A 11 -0.54 8.27 16.76
N ILE A 12 -1.40 7.37 17.25
CA ILE A 12 -1.24 5.93 17.02
C ILE A 12 -2.23 5.53 15.92
N PRO A 13 -1.76 5.01 14.77
CA PRO A 13 -2.66 4.44 13.77
C PRO A 13 -3.49 3.35 14.44
N MET A 14 -4.81 3.41 14.25
CA MET A 14 -5.70 2.44 14.88
C MET A 14 -5.67 1.15 14.06
N GLN A 15 -5.24 0.06 14.70
CA GLN A 15 -5.25 -1.28 14.13
C GLN A 15 -6.62 -1.91 14.33
N TYR A 16 -7.24 -2.32 13.22
CA TYR A 16 -8.53 -3.00 13.21
C TYR A 16 -8.38 -4.40 12.65
N THR A 17 -8.89 -5.39 13.38
CA THR A 17 -9.08 -6.74 12.84
C THR A 17 -10.44 -6.79 12.15
N ILE A 18 -10.44 -6.88 10.82
CA ILE A 18 -11.62 -6.83 9.95
C ILE A 18 -11.98 -8.28 9.57
N PRO A 19 -13.14 -8.80 10.01
CA PRO A 19 -13.59 -10.14 9.65
C PRO A 19 -13.83 -10.31 8.13
N GLN A 20 -13.95 -11.56 7.69
CA GLN A 20 -14.25 -11.89 6.29
C GLN A 20 -15.50 -11.16 5.81
N ARG A 21 -15.39 -10.45 4.67
CA ARG A 21 -16.48 -9.67 4.05
C ARG A 21 -17.12 -8.60 4.96
N ALA A 22 -16.56 -8.34 6.13
CA ALA A 22 -16.97 -7.26 7.00
C ALA A 22 -16.28 -5.95 6.58
N MET A 23 -16.75 -4.84 7.14
CA MET A 23 -16.12 -3.53 6.96
C MET A 23 -15.96 -2.85 8.31
N GLU A 24 -14.82 -2.22 8.52
CA GLU A 24 -14.57 -1.34 9.66
C GLU A 24 -14.40 0.09 9.15
N CYS A 25 -14.93 1.06 9.90
CA CYS A 25 -15.02 2.45 9.46
C CYS A 25 -14.58 3.44 10.54
N LEU A 26 -13.82 4.45 10.13
CA LEU A 26 -13.57 5.66 10.88
C LEU A 26 -14.54 6.76 10.46
N TYR A 27 -15.00 7.56 11.42
CA TYR A 27 -15.92 8.67 11.18
C TYR A 27 -15.25 9.98 11.56
N GLU A 28 -15.34 10.97 10.69
CA GLU A 28 -14.81 12.31 10.94
C GLU A 28 -15.77 13.37 10.40
N LYS A 29 -15.91 14.47 11.13
CA LYS A 29 -16.74 15.61 10.73
C LYS A 29 -15.90 16.55 9.89
N LEU A 30 -16.32 16.79 8.65
CA LEU A 30 -15.63 17.65 7.70
C LEU A 30 -16.48 18.87 7.32
N GLU A 31 -15.83 20.01 7.17
CA GLU A 31 -16.42 21.25 6.67
C GLU A 31 -16.44 21.29 5.13
N GLN A 32 -17.21 22.21 4.55
CA GLN A 32 -17.27 22.34 3.10
C GLN A 32 -15.93 22.80 2.53
N GLY A 33 -15.41 22.08 1.52
CA GLY A 33 -14.12 22.35 0.92
C GLY A 33 -12.92 21.88 1.75
N GLU A 34 -13.16 21.31 2.94
CA GLU A 34 -12.10 20.77 3.77
C GLU A 34 -11.46 19.54 3.11
N LYS A 35 -10.14 19.44 3.20
CA LYS A 35 -9.39 18.29 2.70
C LYS A 35 -9.16 17.28 3.82
N ALA A 36 -9.36 16.01 3.51
CA ALA A 36 -9.05 14.90 4.40
C ALA A 36 -8.27 13.82 3.67
N THR A 37 -7.24 13.28 4.31
CA THR A 37 -6.44 12.16 3.77
C THR A 37 -6.77 10.89 4.53
N MET A 38 -7.23 9.89 3.79
CA MET A 38 -7.36 8.51 4.25
C MET A 38 -6.04 7.78 3.99
N SER A 39 -5.54 7.09 5.00
CA SER A 39 -4.33 6.26 4.95
C SER A 39 -4.71 4.84 5.38
N VAL A 40 -4.39 3.85 4.55
CA VAL A 40 -4.71 2.44 4.80
C VAL A 40 -3.47 1.59 4.62
N PHE A 41 -3.16 0.75 5.60
CA PHE A 41 -2.07 -0.20 5.55
C PHE A 41 -2.50 -1.55 6.10
N ILE A 42 -2.42 -2.63 5.31
CA ILE A 42 -2.82 -3.97 5.76
C ILE A 42 -1.60 -4.64 6.38
N THR A 43 -1.62 -4.84 7.70
CA THR A 43 -0.48 -5.35 8.46
C THR A 43 -0.40 -6.88 8.45
N SER A 44 -1.55 -7.55 8.45
CA SER A 44 -1.64 -9.02 8.46
C SER A 44 -2.96 -9.51 7.86
N GLY A 45 -3.00 -10.78 7.48
CA GLY A 45 -4.18 -11.42 6.89
C GLY A 45 -3.75 -12.62 6.05
N ALA A 46 -4.70 -13.51 5.75
CA ALA A 46 -4.43 -14.58 4.78
C ALA A 46 -4.32 -14.02 3.34
N GLU A 47 -4.89 -12.84 3.11
CA GLU A 47 -4.55 -12.01 1.96
C GLU A 47 -4.24 -10.59 2.44
N LEU A 48 -3.19 -9.96 1.93
CA LEU A 48 -2.92 -8.53 2.15
C LEU A 48 -3.71 -7.65 1.18
N LYS A 49 -4.99 -7.99 0.98
CA LYS A 49 -5.91 -7.35 0.02
C LYS A 49 -7.17 -6.86 0.73
N GLY A 50 -7.63 -5.67 0.36
CA GLY A 50 -8.86 -5.10 0.87
C GLY A 50 -9.39 -4.01 -0.05
N THR A 51 -10.59 -3.51 0.24
CA THR A 51 -11.16 -2.38 -0.50
C THR A 51 -11.31 -1.20 0.45
N ALA A 52 -10.60 -0.12 0.17
CA ALA A 52 -10.74 1.14 0.89
C ALA A 52 -11.84 1.98 0.24
N ILE A 53 -12.79 2.43 1.05
CA ILE A 53 -14.00 3.13 0.61
C ILE A 53 -14.09 4.44 1.38
N PHE A 54 -14.19 5.56 0.68
CA PHE A 54 -14.45 6.86 1.28
C PHE A 54 -15.87 7.29 0.92
N GLU A 55 -16.70 7.56 1.92
CA GLU A 55 -18.13 7.87 1.74
C GLU A 55 -18.54 9.08 2.57
N GLY A 56 -19.47 9.88 2.03
CA GLY A 56 -20.14 10.92 2.78
C GLY A 56 -20.76 12.02 1.92
N PRO A 57 -21.47 12.97 2.55
CA PRO A 57 -21.77 13.00 3.98
C PRO A 57 -22.78 11.90 4.38
N VAL A 58 -22.46 11.09 5.40
CA VAL A 58 -23.32 10.03 5.95
C VAL A 58 -24.31 10.55 7.00
N ALA A 59 -24.00 11.69 7.61
CA ALA A 59 -24.85 12.39 8.56
C ALA A 59 -24.67 13.91 8.43
N PRO A 60 -25.70 14.71 8.74
CA PRO A 60 -25.58 16.17 8.74
C PRO A 60 -24.60 16.65 9.82
N PRO A 61 -24.01 17.85 9.68
CA PRO A 61 -23.08 18.39 10.65
C PRO A 61 -23.72 18.71 12.02
N THR A 62 -25.05 18.64 12.15
CA THR A 62 -25.78 18.83 13.40
C THR A 62 -25.91 17.54 14.23
N ALA A 63 -25.47 16.39 13.71
CA ALA A 63 -25.48 15.13 14.44
C ALA A 63 -24.29 15.11 15.42
N ASP A 64 -24.52 15.54 16.65
CA ASP A 64 -23.46 15.63 17.67
C ASP A 64 -23.49 14.47 18.68
N THR A 65 -24.56 13.65 18.67
CA THR A 65 -24.65 12.46 19.52
C THR A 65 -24.37 11.17 18.73
N GLY A 66 -23.79 10.17 19.40
CA GLY A 66 -23.55 8.86 18.78
C GLY A 66 -24.84 8.18 18.30
N LYS A 67 -25.98 8.42 18.96
CA LYS A 67 -27.28 7.91 18.53
C LYS A 67 -27.74 8.56 17.23
N ASP A 68 -27.66 9.88 17.12
CA ASP A 68 -28.05 10.60 15.90
C ASP A 68 -27.20 10.18 14.70
N LEU A 69 -25.90 9.95 14.93
CA LEU A 69 -24.99 9.44 13.92
C LEU A 69 -25.39 8.03 13.46
N GLN A 70 -25.71 7.12 14.38
CA GLN A 70 -26.18 5.76 14.03
C GLN A 70 -27.50 5.77 13.28
N ASP A 71 -28.46 6.59 13.69
CA ASP A 71 -29.75 6.74 13.02
C ASP A 71 -29.57 7.32 11.59
N ALA A 72 -28.67 8.29 11.43
CA ALA A 72 -28.33 8.85 10.12
C ALA A 72 -27.63 7.82 9.22
N ILE A 73 -26.70 7.03 9.75
CA ILE A 73 -26.04 5.94 9.02
C ILE A 73 -27.06 4.88 8.56
N ALA A 74 -28.03 4.52 9.41
CA ALA A 74 -29.08 3.57 9.05
C ALA A 74 -29.92 4.10 7.88
N ARG A 75 -30.27 5.39 7.88
CA ARG A 75 -30.97 6.06 6.77
C ARG A 75 -30.11 6.13 5.51
N TYR A 76 -28.82 6.47 5.66
CA TYR A 76 -27.88 6.54 4.55
C TYR A 76 -27.72 5.18 3.86
N ARG A 77 -27.67 4.07 4.62
CA ARG A 77 -27.63 2.70 4.08
C ARG A 77 -28.93 2.26 3.42
N ALA A 78 -30.08 2.75 3.89
CA ALA A 78 -31.37 2.49 3.26
C ALA A 78 -31.55 3.30 1.96
N GLY A 79 -30.91 4.46 1.87
CA GLY A 79 -30.78 5.23 0.64
C GLY A 79 -29.66 4.69 -0.26
N SER A 80 -29.69 5.09 -1.53
CA SER A 80 -28.53 4.93 -2.42
C SER A 80 -27.45 5.95 -2.03
N GLY A 81 -26.81 5.74 -0.88
CA GLY A 81 -25.70 6.57 -0.42
C GLY A 81 -24.67 6.80 -1.54
N SER A 82 -24.13 8.01 -1.63
CA SER A 82 -23.10 8.32 -2.63
C SER A 82 -21.74 7.86 -2.12
N VAL A 83 -21.25 6.75 -2.67
CA VAL A 83 -19.82 6.40 -2.58
C VAL A 83 -19.02 7.51 -3.25
N VAL A 84 -18.08 8.12 -2.53
CA VAL A 84 -17.25 9.19 -3.10
C VAL A 84 -16.13 8.57 -3.91
N ASP A 85 -15.50 7.52 -3.37
CA ASP A 85 -14.43 6.79 -4.01
C ASP A 85 -14.31 5.38 -3.44
N GLU A 86 -13.99 4.43 -4.29
CA GLU A 86 -13.70 3.05 -3.94
C GLU A 86 -12.39 2.66 -4.62
N SER A 87 -11.42 2.21 -3.82
CA SER A 87 -10.10 1.82 -4.31
C SER A 87 -9.69 0.48 -3.72
N THR A 88 -9.29 -0.45 -4.57
CA THR A 88 -8.69 -1.71 -4.13
C THR A 88 -7.28 -1.44 -3.61
N VAL A 89 -7.00 -1.96 -2.42
CA VAL A 89 -5.70 -1.92 -1.75
C VAL A 89 -5.15 -3.33 -1.77
N ASP A 90 -4.07 -3.53 -2.51
CA ASP A 90 -3.39 -4.82 -2.66
C ASP A 90 -1.90 -4.63 -2.37
N PHE A 91 -1.39 -5.40 -1.39
CA PHE A 91 0.02 -5.43 -1.02
C PHE A 91 0.68 -6.78 -1.33
N GLU A 92 -0.05 -7.78 -1.83
CA GLU A 92 0.52 -9.11 -2.09
C GLU A 92 1.20 -9.21 -3.46
N GLN A 93 0.69 -8.46 -4.43
CA GLN A 93 1.26 -8.40 -5.76
C GLN A 93 1.93 -7.04 -5.95
N PRO A 94 3.27 -6.94 -5.90
CA PRO A 94 3.89 -6.01 -6.81
C PRO A 94 3.41 -6.42 -8.21
N ASP A 95 2.78 -5.51 -8.95
CA ASP A 95 2.32 -5.71 -10.34
C ASP A 95 3.53 -6.01 -11.26
N ASP A 96 4.16 -7.17 -11.09
CA ASP A 96 5.53 -7.46 -11.53
C ASP A 96 5.76 -8.91 -11.96
N TRP A 97 4.69 -9.66 -12.23
CA TRP A 97 4.80 -10.91 -13.00
C TRP A 97 4.64 -10.70 -14.52
N ASP A 98 4.52 -9.44 -14.97
CA ASP A 98 4.70 -9.07 -16.39
C ASP A 98 6.14 -8.56 -16.63
N ASP A 99 7.15 -9.20 -16.02
CA ASP A 99 8.57 -8.98 -16.34
C ASP A 99 9.25 -10.17 -17.03
N ASP A 100 8.47 -11.22 -17.33
CA ASP A 100 8.94 -12.34 -18.16
C ASP A 100 8.42 -12.29 -19.61
N ASP A 101 7.44 -11.43 -19.94
CA ASP A 101 6.90 -11.32 -21.32
C ASP A 101 7.57 -10.21 -22.18
N ASP A 102 8.45 -9.38 -21.62
CA ASP A 102 9.28 -8.43 -22.41
C ASP A 102 10.57 -9.12 -22.93
N TRP A 103 10.74 -10.44 -22.72
CA TRP A 103 11.79 -11.25 -23.37
C TRP A 103 11.40 -11.75 -24.77
N ASP A 104 10.11 -11.69 -25.16
CA ASP A 104 9.65 -12.27 -26.44
C ASP A 104 9.45 -11.25 -27.58
N ASP A 105 9.59 -9.94 -27.34
CA ASP A 105 9.42 -8.91 -28.40
C ASP A 105 10.74 -8.33 -28.92
N ASP A 106 11.89 -8.83 -28.46
CA ASP A 106 13.22 -8.36 -28.83
C ASP A 106 14.08 -9.38 -29.60
N ASP A 107 13.62 -10.62 -29.77
CA ASP A 107 14.38 -11.74 -30.38
C ASP A 107 14.26 -11.83 -31.93
N TYR A 108 13.66 -10.84 -32.59
CA TYR A 108 13.58 -10.80 -34.07
C TYR A 108 14.11 -9.51 -34.71
N ALA A 109 15.00 -8.78 -34.01
CA ALA A 109 15.75 -7.69 -34.64
C ALA A 109 17.24 -7.68 -34.28
N ASP A 110 17.77 -8.80 -33.78
CA ASP A 110 19.10 -9.24 -34.19
C ASP A 110 18.90 -10.11 -35.43
N ASP A 111 18.44 -9.47 -36.51
CA ASP A 111 18.88 -9.91 -37.83
C ASP A 111 20.41 -9.76 -37.79
N GLU A 112 21.10 -10.79 -37.31
CA GLU A 112 22.45 -11.12 -37.73
C GLU A 112 22.40 -11.09 -39.26
N MET A 113 22.56 -9.90 -39.83
CA MET A 113 22.68 -9.75 -41.27
C MET A 113 23.91 -10.55 -41.62
N ASP A 114 23.66 -11.65 -42.31
CA ASP A 114 24.64 -12.62 -42.74
C ASP A 114 25.91 -11.89 -43.18
N ASP A 115 27.06 -12.30 -42.63
CA ASP A 115 28.35 -11.61 -42.79
C ASP A 115 28.73 -11.40 -44.27
N GLU A 116 28.08 -12.13 -45.18
CA GLU A 116 28.20 -12.01 -46.63
C GLU A 116 27.65 -10.68 -47.18
N ASP A 117 26.51 -10.18 -46.69
CA ASP A 117 25.91 -8.92 -47.18
C ASP A 117 26.70 -7.67 -46.73
N VAL A 118 27.58 -7.82 -45.74
CA VAL A 118 28.42 -6.73 -45.22
C VAL A 118 29.68 -6.51 -46.07
N LYS A 119 30.07 -7.49 -46.90
CA LYS A 119 31.32 -7.44 -47.67
C LYS A 119 31.26 -6.43 -48.83
N ASP A 120 30.11 -6.29 -49.50
CA ASP A 120 29.93 -5.41 -50.66
C ASP A 120 29.46 -3.98 -50.31
N MET A 121 29.24 -3.67 -49.03
CA MET A 121 28.88 -2.31 -48.62
C MET A 121 30.05 -1.33 -48.71
N THR A 122 29.79 -0.15 -49.27
CA THR A 122 30.74 0.96 -49.26
C THR A 122 30.97 1.48 -47.84
N LEU A 123 32.13 2.11 -47.60
CA LEU A 123 32.47 2.71 -46.30
C LEU A 123 31.39 3.71 -45.82
N GLU A 124 30.79 4.46 -46.75
CA GLU A 124 29.73 5.42 -46.44
C GLU A 124 28.44 4.73 -45.99
N GLN A 125 28.07 3.62 -46.64
CA GLN A 125 26.91 2.80 -46.23
C GLN A 125 27.12 2.19 -44.84
N LYS A 126 28.33 1.68 -44.55
CA LYS A 126 28.69 1.15 -43.23
C LYS A 126 28.56 2.22 -42.14
N ALA A 127 29.07 3.43 -42.39
CA ALA A 127 28.95 4.54 -41.44
C ALA A 127 27.50 4.98 -41.21
N ARG A 128 26.67 5.04 -42.26
CA ARG A 128 25.24 5.38 -42.15
C ARG A 128 24.48 4.33 -41.34
N ARG A 129 24.74 3.05 -41.59
CA ARG A 129 24.12 1.94 -40.85
C ARG A 129 24.53 1.92 -39.39
N GLN A 130 25.81 2.16 -39.08
CA GLN A 130 26.29 2.23 -37.70
C GLN A 130 25.60 3.35 -36.92
N ARG A 131 25.38 4.52 -37.54
CA ARG A 131 24.59 5.61 -36.93
C ARG A 131 23.14 5.22 -36.66
N GLN A 132 22.49 4.51 -37.59
CA GLN A 132 21.12 4.03 -37.40
C GLN A 132 21.01 3.01 -36.25
N ILE A 133 21.97 2.08 -36.14
CA ILE A 133 22.03 1.10 -35.06
C ILE A 133 22.23 1.81 -33.71
N GLU A 134 23.15 2.78 -33.63
CA GLU A 134 23.40 3.52 -32.40
C GLU A 134 22.20 4.38 -31.98
N GLU A 135 21.55 5.05 -32.94
CA GLU A 135 20.32 5.81 -32.70
C GLU A 135 19.17 4.90 -32.20
N TYR A 136 19.02 3.72 -32.82
CA TYR A 136 18.04 2.71 -32.39
C TYR A 136 18.32 2.23 -30.96
N LYS A 137 19.57 1.87 -30.64
CA LYS A 137 19.98 1.47 -29.27
C LYS A 137 19.69 2.57 -28.26
N ARG A 138 20.05 3.82 -28.55
CA ARG A 138 19.77 4.97 -27.68
C ARG A 138 18.27 5.20 -27.47
N ARG A 139 17.45 5.02 -28.51
CA ARG A 139 15.99 5.15 -28.42
C ARG A 139 15.38 4.02 -27.59
N ARG A 140 15.83 2.77 -27.76
CA ARG A 140 15.40 1.61 -26.95
C ARG A 140 15.80 1.78 -25.48
N GLU A 141 17.03 2.21 -25.19
CA GLU A 141 17.45 2.52 -23.83
C GLU A 141 16.66 3.66 -23.21
N ALA A 142 16.39 4.74 -23.96
CA ALA A 142 15.57 5.86 -23.48
C ALA A 142 14.12 5.41 -23.21
N ALA A 143 13.56 4.55 -24.06
CA ALA A 143 12.23 3.97 -23.84
C ALA A 143 12.21 3.07 -22.60
N ARG A 144 13.22 2.20 -22.42
CA ARG A 144 13.38 1.35 -21.22
C ARG A 144 13.54 2.19 -19.95
N LYS A 145 14.38 3.24 -19.98
CA LYS A 145 14.53 4.19 -18.87
C LYS A 145 13.22 4.92 -18.55
N ARG A 146 12.43 5.29 -19.57
CA ARG A 146 11.10 5.89 -19.37
C ARG A 146 10.07 4.91 -18.82
N ARG A 147 10.05 3.65 -19.30
CA ARG A 147 9.19 2.57 -18.79
C ARG A 147 9.51 2.27 -17.32
N THR A 148 10.77 2.01 -17.01
CA THR A 148 11.25 1.77 -15.65
C THR A 148 11.01 2.97 -14.72
N ALA A 149 11.25 4.21 -15.17
CA ALA A 149 10.94 5.40 -14.37
C ALA A 149 9.43 5.58 -14.15
N ARG A 150 8.59 5.26 -15.14
CA ARG A 150 7.13 5.27 -14.99
C ARG A 150 6.66 4.19 -14.01
N ARG A 151 7.18 2.97 -14.12
CA ARG A 151 6.93 1.87 -13.16
C ARG A 151 7.33 2.28 -11.75
N LYS A 152 8.55 2.80 -11.56
CA LYS A 152 9.02 3.28 -10.24
C LYS A 152 8.18 4.42 -9.65
N ARG A 153 7.58 5.28 -10.49
CA ARG A 153 6.69 6.37 -10.03
C ARG A 153 5.26 5.91 -9.74
N ALA A 154 4.81 4.85 -10.41
CA ALA A 154 3.47 4.29 -10.21
C ALA A 154 3.42 3.27 -9.07
N ARG A 155 4.56 2.68 -8.72
CA ARG A 155 4.68 1.70 -7.64
C ARG A 155 4.84 2.43 -6.31
N PRO A 156 3.92 2.22 -5.36
CA PRO A 156 4.21 2.53 -3.97
C PRO A 156 5.43 1.72 -3.55
N THR A 157 6.30 2.36 -2.80
CA THR A 157 7.41 1.72 -2.12
C THR A 157 6.85 0.68 -1.15
N GLU A 158 7.43 -0.52 -1.11
CA GLU A 158 7.01 -1.57 -0.18
C GLU A 158 7.03 -1.04 1.27
N GLY A 159 5.93 -1.25 2.00
CA GLY A 159 5.79 -0.80 3.39
C GLY A 159 5.12 0.57 3.58
N GLU A 160 4.91 1.34 2.51
CA GLU A 160 4.19 2.61 2.62
C GLU A 160 2.66 2.40 2.65
N PRO A 161 1.93 3.12 3.53
CA PRO A 161 0.48 3.10 3.54
C PRO A 161 -0.10 3.69 2.24
N ARG A 162 -1.21 3.14 1.77
CA ARG A 162 -1.95 3.72 0.64
C ARG A 162 -2.68 4.96 1.13
N GLN A 163 -2.28 6.12 0.61
CA GLN A 163 -2.86 7.41 0.98
C GLN A 163 -3.67 8.01 -0.17
N LYS A 164 -4.84 8.58 0.14
CA LYS A 164 -5.63 9.37 -0.81
C LYS A 164 -6.31 10.54 -0.13
N THR A 165 -6.18 11.72 -0.73
CA THR A 165 -6.76 12.96 -0.22
C THR A 165 -8.06 13.28 -0.95
N TYR A 166 -9.10 13.55 -0.17
CA TYR A 166 -10.43 13.93 -0.63
C TYR A 166 -10.74 15.36 -0.22
N MET A 167 -11.57 16.04 -1.01
CA MET A 167 -12.12 17.34 -0.68
C MET A 167 -13.62 17.20 -0.44
N ALA A 168 -14.09 17.58 0.74
CA ALA A 168 -15.49 17.48 1.14
C ALA A 168 -16.35 18.44 0.30
N LYS A 169 -17.28 17.89 -0.50
CA LYS A 169 -18.17 18.71 -1.35
C LYS A 169 -19.23 19.44 -0.53
N GLN A 170 -19.67 18.83 0.57
CA GLN A 170 -20.69 19.34 1.49
C GLN A 170 -20.24 19.12 2.94
N PRO A 171 -20.66 19.98 3.89
CA PRO A 171 -20.32 19.79 5.29
C PRO A 171 -21.10 18.63 5.88
N GLY A 172 -20.47 17.83 6.74
CA GLY A 172 -21.12 16.69 7.39
C GLY A 172 -20.13 15.64 7.90
N TRP A 173 -20.66 14.52 8.36
CA TRP A 173 -19.85 13.37 8.76
C TRP A 173 -19.47 12.56 7.53
N TYR A 174 -18.19 12.29 7.37
CA TYR A 174 -17.65 11.38 6.36
C TYR A 174 -17.12 10.13 7.06
N ARG A 175 -17.08 9.02 6.32
CA ARG A 175 -16.47 7.79 6.80
C ARG A 175 -15.42 7.24 5.84
N ALA A 176 -14.32 6.79 6.41
CA ALA A 176 -13.26 6.05 5.75
C ALA A 176 -13.36 4.61 6.20
N CYS A 177 -13.72 3.71 5.30
CA CYS A 177 -13.94 2.31 5.59
C CYS A 177 -12.93 1.43 4.87
N VAL A 178 -12.57 0.32 5.51
CA VAL A 178 -11.85 -0.77 4.85
C VAL A 178 -12.73 -2.00 4.91
N LYS A 179 -12.98 -2.60 3.76
CA LYS A 179 -13.73 -3.83 3.60
C LYS A 179 -12.76 -4.98 3.36
N GLY A 180 -12.83 -6.00 4.20
CA GLY A 180 -12.08 -7.24 4.02
C GLY A 180 -12.55 -7.98 2.76
N SER A 181 -11.64 -8.70 2.12
CA SER A 181 -11.93 -9.54 0.96
C SER A 181 -12.67 -10.83 1.40
N TRP A 182 -12.21 -11.99 0.93
CA TRP A 182 -12.67 -13.30 1.38
C TRP A 182 -12.06 -13.72 2.72
N TYR A 183 -10.97 -13.07 3.14
CA TYR A 183 -10.23 -13.40 4.35
C TYR A 183 -10.34 -12.31 5.42
N GLN A 184 -10.04 -12.70 6.66
CA GLN A 184 -9.85 -11.75 7.74
C GLN A 184 -8.51 -11.04 7.54
N ILE A 185 -8.52 -9.73 7.69
CA ILE A 185 -7.34 -8.87 7.57
C ILE A 185 -7.21 -8.01 8.82
N THR A 186 -5.99 -7.65 9.20
CA THR A 186 -5.73 -6.58 10.15
C THR A 186 -5.21 -5.39 9.36
N ALA A 187 -5.87 -4.24 9.49
CA ALA A 187 -5.50 -3.02 8.81
C ALA A 187 -5.33 -1.86 9.78
N GLU A 188 -4.29 -1.08 9.56
CA GLU A 188 -4.13 0.26 10.11
C GLU A 188 -4.92 1.22 9.24
N ILE A 189 -5.92 1.86 9.85
CA ILE A 189 -6.75 2.87 9.19
C ILE A 189 -6.51 4.18 9.92
N GLU A 190 -6.22 5.22 9.14
CA GLU A 190 -6.05 6.57 9.67
C GLU A 190 -6.79 7.56 8.77
N LEU A 191 -7.56 8.46 9.38
CA LEU A 191 -8.24 9.55 8.70
C LEU A 191 -7.75 10.87 9.29
N ARG A 192 -7.17 11.72 8.45
CA ARG A 192 -6.55 12.99 8.82
C ARG A 192 -7.29 14.13 8.15
N LYS A 193 -7.68 15.16 8.90
CA LYS A 193 -8.30 16.36 8.34
C LYS A 193 -7.37 17.57 8.37
N ALA A 194 -7.47 18.42 7.36
CA ALA A 194 -6.61 19.59 7.22
C ALA A 194 -6.85 20.64 8.32
N SER A 195 -8.08 20.80 8.83
CA SER A 195 -8.33 21.77 9.90
C SER A 195 -7.56 21.48 11.19
N SER A 196 -7.36 20.19 11.54
CA SER A 196 -6.68 19.80 12.78
C SER A 196 -5.16 19.76 12.63
N LEU A 197 -4.68 19.30 11.48
CA LEU A 197 -3.24 19.04 11.27
C LEU A 197 -2.53 20.16 10.51
N GLY A 198 -3.27 21.06 9.85
CA GLY A 198 -2.73 22.10 8.99
C GLY A 198 -2.99 21.81 7.51
N ASP A 199 -2.43 22.65 6.65
CA ASP A 199 -2.65 22.53 5.21
C ASP A 199 -2.04 21.23 4.64
N VAL A 200 -2.45 20.91 3.42
CA VAL A 200 -1.93 19.80 2.65
C VAL A 200 -0.48 20.07 2.23
N ASP A 201 0.36 19.07 2.41
CA ASP A 201 1.74 19.14 1.95
C ASP A 201 1.78 19.28 0.42
N LYS A 202 2.62 20.21 -0.05
CA LYS A 202 2.72 20.56 -1.47
C LYS A 202 3.43 19.48 -2.28
N GLU A 203 4.29 18.69 -1.64
CA GLU A 203 5.06 17.65 -2.30
C GLU A 203 4.22 16.38 -2.48
N THR A 204 3.60 15.91 -1.39
CA THR A 204 2.82 14.67 -1.40
C THR A 204 1.36 14.87 -1.83
N GLY A 205 0.79 16.06 -1.65
CA GLY A 205 -0.64 16.29 -1.84
C GLY A 205 -1.50 15.66 -0.73
N HIS A 206 -0.89 15.26 0.38
CA HIS A 206 -1.55 14.66 1.53
C HIS A 206 -1.55 15.59 2.75
N VAL A 207 -2.58 15.48 3.60
CA VAL A 207 -2.59 16.13 4.93
C VAL A 207 -1.42 15.54 5.73
N ILE A 208 -0.63 16.37 6.40
CA ILE A 208 0.54 15.91 7.16
C ILE A 208 0.16 14.91 8.27
N SER A 209 1.05 13.96 8.60
CA SER A 209 0.77 12.94 9.62
C SER A 209 0.76 13.52 11.04
N TYR A 210 0.07 12.87 11.98
CA TYR A 210 0.13 13.28 13.39
C TYR A 210 1.56 13.25 13.94
N GLY A 211 2.35 12.24 13.55
CA GLY A 211 3.76 12.15 13.90
C GLY A 211 4.55 13.36 13.41
N TYR A 212 4.40 13.72 12.13
CA TYR A 212 5.07 14.90 11.55
C TYR A 212 4.60 16.20 12.20
N ARG A 213 3.30 16.33 12.49
CA ARG A 213 2.75 17.50 13.18
C ARG A 213 3.29 17.64 14.61
N ALA A 214 3.42 16.53 15.33
CA ALA A 214 4.01 16.52 16.67
C ALA A 214 5.46 17.06 16.62
N MET A 215 6.26 16.63 15.64
CA MET A 215 7.61 17.16 15.45
C MET A 215 7.65 18.67 15.20
N LEU A 216 6.77 19.17 14.32
CA LEU A 216 6.71 20.60 14.02
C LEU A 216 6.31 21.42 15.25
N ASN A 217 5.41 20.88 16.08
CA ASN A 217 5.02 21.52 17.33
C ASN A 217 6.16 21.53 18.35
N GLU A 218 6.86 20.40 18.53
CA GLU A 218 8.06 20.31 19.37
C GLU A 218 9.15 21.28 18.92
N GLU A 219 9.40 21.38 17.61
CA GLU A 219 10.36 22.34 17.06
C GLU A 219 9.95 23.79 17.37
N LYS A 220 8.66 24.12 17.20
CA LYS A 220 8.13 25.44 17.53
C LYS A 220 8.20 25.76 19.03
N GLU A 221 8.02 24.77 19.89
CA GLU A 221 8.15 24.93 21.34
C GLU A 221 9.60 25.16 21.76
N MET A 222 10.55 24.42 21.17
CA MET A 222 11.98 24.69 21.35
C MET A 222 12.34 26.11 20.90
N ASP A 223 11.78 26.59 19.80
CA ASP A 223 12.03 27.96 19.31
C ASP A 223 11.48 29.03 20.23
N LYS A 224 10.28 28.82 20.79
CA LYS A 224 9.69 29.75 21.75
C LYS A 224 10.50 29.81 23.03
N PHE A 225 10.87 28.65 23.58
CA PHE A 225 11.70 28.58 24.79
C PHE A 225 13.03 29.34 24.60
N VAL A 226 13.65 29.17 23.44
CA VAL A 226 14.87 29.90 23.06
C VAL A 226 14.66 31.41 22.97
N ALA A 227 13.53 31.86 22.42
CA ALA A 227 13.20 33.27 22.31
C ALA A 227 12.91 33.91 23.69
N GLU A 228 12.29 33.16 24.61
CA GLU A 228 11.94 33.63 25.95
C GLU A 228 13.15 33.68 26.91
N GLU A 229 14.08 32.72 26.83
CA GLU A 229 15.33 32.74 27.62
C GLU A 229 16.41 33.68 27.05
N GLY A 230 16.06 34.55 26.11
CA GLY A 230 16.93 35.45 25.35
C GLY A 230 17.61 36.58 26.13
N GLY A 231 18.39 36.26 27.17
CA GLY A 231 19.21 37.22 27.92
C GLY A 231 20.72 36.94 27.96
N VAL A 232 21.18 35.72 27.64
CA VAL A 232 22.60 35.36 27.77
C VAL A 232 23.23 35.14 26.40
N LYS A 233 24.22 35.97 26.07
CA LYS A 233 24.93 36.06 24.78
C LYS A 233 25.97 34.95 24.61
N ASP A 234 25.55 33.70 24.71
CA ASP A 234 26.46 32.57 24.50
C ASP A 234 26.26 32.02 23.08
N GLU A 235 27.15 32.43 22.16
CA GLU A 235 27.22 31.89 20.79
C GLU A 235 27.31 30.36 20.80
N ASP A 236 27.97 29.78 21.81
CA ASP A 236 28.08 28.35 22.04
C ASP A 236 26.72 27.67 22.28
N LEU A 237 25.74 28.36 22.90
CA LEU A 237 24.40 27.83 23.08
C LEU A 237 23.63 27.76 21.76
N GLN A 238 23.87 28.67 20.81
CA GLN A 238 23.22 28.63 19.50
C GLN A 238 23.66 27.40 18.70
N VAL A 239 24.97 27.14 18.67
CA VAL A 239 25.53 25.95 18.00
C VAL A 239 24.96 24.66 18.60
N THR A 240 24.92 24.58 19.93
CA THR A 240 24.38 23.39 20.63
C THR A 240 22.88 23.19 20.34
N ARG A 241 22.10 24.28 20.24
CA ARG A 241 20.67 24.24 19.88
C ARG A 241 20.44 23.77 18.45
N GLU A 242 21.20 24.28 17.49
CA GLU A 242 21.13 23.82 16.10
C GLU A 242 21.46 22.32 15.99
N GLN A 243 22.47 21.87 16.75
CA GLN A 243 22.79 20.45 16.85
C GLN A 243 21.65 19.63 17.45
N LEU A 244 21.02 20.10 18.54
CA LEU A 244 19.85 19.41 19.14
C LEU A 244 18.66 19.34 18.18
N LYS A 245 18.35 20.41 17.45
CA LYS A 245 17.30 20.39 16.41
C LYS A 245 17.61 19.38 15.32
N LYS A 246 18.86 19.34 14.86
CA LYS A 246 19.32 18.37 13.85
C LYS A 246 19.20 16.95 14.38
N LEU A 247 19.58 16.70 15.63
CA LEU A 247 19.44 15.39 16.28
C LEU A 247 17.98 14.97 16.40
N ASN A 248 17.07 15.86 16.81
CA ASN A 248 15.64 15.54 16.88
C ASN A 248 15.06 15.23 15.51
N ARG A 249 15.42 15.99 14.48
CA ARG A 249 15.03 15.68 13.09
C ARG A 249 15.52 14.32 12.63
N LEU A 250 16.81 14.02 12.86
CA LEU A 250 17.40 12.72 12.51
C LEU A 250 16.76 11.58 13.29
N LEU A 251 16.50 11.75 14.59
CA LEU A 251 15.87 10.74 15.43
C LEU A 251 14.46 10.41 14.92
N ASN A 252 13.70 11.42 14.54
CA ASN A 252 12.37 11.20 14.01
C ASN A 252 12.36 10.61 12.60
N GLU A 253 13.30 11.03 11.73
CA GLU A 253 13.51 10.38 10.43
C GLU A 253 13.87 8.90 10.61
N ILE A 254 14.71 8.57 11.60
CA ILE A 254 15.04 7.20 11.96
C ILE A 254 13.79 6.46 12.47
N LYS A 255 12.97 7.10 13.31
CA LYS A 255 11.74 6.50 13.85
C LYS A 255 10.73 6.18 12.74
N GLU A 256 10.55 7.09 11.79
CA GLU A 256 9.70 6.90 10.61
C GLU A 256 10.23 5.75 9.74
N LYS A 257 11.52 5.77 9.40
CA LYS A 257 12.17 4.67 8.67
C LYS A 257 12.07 3.33 9.40
N GLN A 258 12.18 3.31 10.73
CA GLN A 258 12.00 2.10 11.52
C GLN A 258 10.56 1.59 11.48
N GLN A 259 9.57 2.48 11.43
CA GLN A 259 8.18 2.09 11.28
C GLN A 259 7.94 1.50 9.88
N ASP A 260 8.49 2.12 8.84
CA ASP A 260 8.40 1.62 7.46
C ASP A 260 9.09 0.25 7.30
N GLU A 261 10.27 0.06 7.90
CA GLU A 261 10.94 -1.23 7.90
C GLU A 261 10.14 -2.29 8.68
N ARG A 262 9.47 -1.93 9.79
CA ARG A 262 8.55 -2.85 10.49
C ARG A 262 7.36 -3.24 9.62
N HIS A 263 6.77 -2.27 8.94
CA HIS A 263 5.68 -2.49 7.99
C HIS A 263 6.11 -3.44 6.88
N ARG A 264 7.27 -3.18 6.28
CA ARG A 264 7.87 -4.02 5.25
C ARG A 264 8.17 -5.43 5.74
N LEU A 265 8.76 -5.57 6.92
CA LEU A 265 9.00 -6.89 7.53
C LEU A 265 7.70 -7.62 7.85
N SER A 266 6.64 -6.91 8.27
CA SER A 266 5.31 -7.49 8.50
C SER A 266 4.72 -8.04 7.21
N ILE A 267 4.81 -7.28 6.12
CA ILE A 267 4.39 -7.73 4.78
C ILE A 267 5.18 -8.97 4.37
N HIS A 268 6.51 -8.93 4.45
CA HIS A 268 7.34 -10.09 4.07
C HIS A 268 7.06 -11.32 4.93
N ALA A 269 6.84 -11.14 6.23
CA ALA A 269 6.47 -12.23 7.14
C ALA A 269 5.13 -12.85 6.74
N ALA A 270 4.11 -12.02 6.49
CA ALA A 270 2.79 -12.47 6.07
C ALA A 270 2.83 -13.17 4.68
N THR A 271 3.54 -12.59 3.71
CA THR A 271 3.71 -13.19 2.38
C THR A 271 4.47 -14.51 2.45
N ASN A 272 5.50 -14.61 3.30
CA ASN A 272 6.27 -15.84 3.47
C ASN A 272 5.48 -16.93 4.19
N GLU A 273 4.68 -16.58 5.20
CA GLU A 273 3.76 -17.53 5.85
C GLU A 273 2.71 -18.04 4.83
N HIS A 274 2.21 -17.16 3.97
CA HIS A 274 1.24 -17.51 2.94
C HIS A 274 1.82 -18.45 1.88
N SER A 275 3.03 -18.16 1.38
CA SER A 275 3.70 -19.01 0.39
C SER A 275 3.97 -20.40 0.95
N HIS A 276 4.39 -20.48 2.22
CA HIS A 276 4.62 -21.74 2.90
C HIS A 276 3.32 -22.56 3.09
N SER A 277 2.23 -21.91 3.51
CA SER A 277 0.94 -22.60 3.72
C SER A 277 0.34 -23.16 2.42
N ARG A 278 0.45 -22.43 1.30
CA ARG A 278 0.00 -22.89 -0.03
C ARG A 278 0.81 -24.07 -0.53
N MET A 279 2.12 -24.07 -0.31
CA MET A 279 2.99 -25.19 -0.68
C MET A 279 2.62 -26.47 0.08
N VAL A 280 2.37 -26.36 1.39
CA VAL A 280 1.96 -27.51 2.22
C VAL A 280 0.55 -28.00 1.85
N LEU A 281 -0.41 -27.11 1.62
CA LEU A 281 -1.76 -27.52 1.20
C LEU A 281 -1.76 -28.20 -0.17
N SER A 282 -0.95 -27.74 -1.11
CA SER A 282 -0.83 -28.37 -2.43
C SER A 282 -0.29 -29.79 -2.33
N SER A 283 0.80 -29.99 -1.57
CA SER A 283 1.38 -31.32 -1.35
C SER A 283 0.45 -32.25 -0.56
N LEU A 284 -0.29 -31.74 0.43
CA LEU A 284 -1.29 -32.52 1.16
C LEU A 284 -2.44 -32.94 0.24
N LEU A 285 -2.97 -32.03 -0.58
CA LEU A 285 -4.05 -32.35 -1.52
C LEU A 285 -3.59 -33.39 -2.55
N GLU A 286 -2.36 -33.26 -3.03
CA GLU A 286 -1.73 -34.22 -3.94
C GLU A 286 -1.64 -35.62 -3.30
N THR A 287 -1.14 -35.73 -2.07
CA THR A 287 -1.08 -37.03 -1.37
C THR A 287 -2.46 -37.64 -1.12
N VAL A 288 -3.46 -36.83 -0.75
CA VAL A 288 -4.85 -37.30 -0.59
C VAL A 288 -5.43 -37.79 -1.92
N LEU A 289 -5.19 -37.06 -3.01
CA LEU A 289 -5.62 -37.46 -4.35
C LEU A 289 -4.96 -38.78 -4.76
N PHE A 290 -3.67 -38.96 -4.48
CA PHE A 290 -2.96 -40.22 -4.72
C PHE A 290 -3.57 -41.39 -3.92
N MET A 291 -3.91 -41.19 -2.64
CA MET A 291 -4.58 -42.22 -1.84
C MET A 291 -5.97 -42.58 -2.40
N LEU A 292 -6.74 -41.60 -2.89
CA LEU A 292 -8.03 -41.83 -3.52
C LEU A 292 -7.90 -42.60 -4.85
N VAL A 293 -6.96 -42.21 -5.71
CA VAL A 293 -6.72 -42.88 -7.01
C VAL A 293 -6.24 -44.31 -6.80
N THR A 294 -5.28 -44.53 -5.90
CA THR A 294 -4.78 -45.86 -5.57
C THR A 294 -5.86 -46.73 -4.92
N GLY A 295 -6.64 -46.17 -3.99
CA GLY A 295 -7.80 -46.85 -3.40
C GLY A 295 -8.85 -47.24 -4.44
N PHE A 296 -9.13 -46.36 -5.40
CA PHE A 296 -10.03 -46.63 -6.52
C PHE A 296 -9.49 -47.73 -7.45
N GLN A 297 -8.19 -47.71 -7.78
CA GLN A 297 -7.53 -48.77 -8.55
C GLN A 297 -7.67 -50.13 -7.85
N VAL A 298 -7.37 -50.22 -6.55
CA VAL A 298 -7.50 -51.47 -5.79
C VAL A 298 -8.95 -51.95 -5.76
N TYR A 299 -9.91 -51.03 -5.58
CA TYR A 299 -11.34 -51.36 -5.60
C TYR A 299 -11.78 -51.93 -6.96
N THR A 300 -11.38 -51.30 -8.06
CA THR A 300 -11.75 -51.74 -9.42
C THR A 300 -11.15 -53.12 -9.74
N ILE A 301 -9.88 -53.35 -9.42
CA ILE A 301 -9.23 -54.66 -9.59
C ILE A 301 -9.97 -55.75 -8.79
N ARG A 302 -10.28 -55.47 -7.52
CA ARG A 302 -11.01 -56.44 -6.67
C ARG A 302 -12.40 -56.76 -7.23
N LYS A 303 -13.12 -55.74 -7.69
CA LYS A 303 -14.45 -55.90 -8.31
C LYS A 303 -14.39 -56.68 -9.62
N TRP A 304 -13.33 -56.48 -10.41
CA TRP A 304 -13.10 -57.19 -11.67
C TRP A 304 -12.84 -58.69 -11.44
N PHE A 305 -12.01 -59.03 -10.45
CA PHE A 305 -11.75 -60.42 -10.06
C PHE A 305 -12.96 -61.10 -9.40
N SER A 306 -13.81 -60.38 -8.67
CA SER A 306 -15.00 -60.98 -8.07
C SER A 306 -16.16 -61.18 -9.06
N GLY A 307 -16.19 -60.43 -10.17
CA GLY A 307 -17.26 -60.49 -11.17
C GLY A 307 -17.07 -61.53 -12.29
N SER A 308 -15.90 -62.15 -12.39
CA SER A 308 -15.55 -63.05 -13.51
C SER A 308 -15.23 -64.47 -13.02
N PRO A 309 -16.23 -65.37 -12.84
CA PRO A 309 -15.97 -66.79 -12.66
C PRO A 309 -15.59 -67.42 -14.02
N MET A 310 -14.49 -66.98 -14.63
CA MET A 310 -14.11 -67.33 -16.02
C MET A 310 -12.89 -68.25 -16.12
N LEU A 311 -12.41 -68.82 -15.02
CA LEU A 311 -11.44 -69.92 -15.03
C LEU A 311 -11.90 -71.02 -14.07
N GLY A 312 -12.87 -71.82 -14.52
CA GLY A 312 -13.39 -72.92 -13.71
C GLY A 312 -14.61 -73.61 -14.29
N ARG A 313 -14.63 -73.90 -15.60
CA ARG A 313 -15.40 -75.02 -16.13
C ARG A 313 -14.77 -75.57 -17.40
#